data_AF-A0A4Q6BK28-F1
#
_entry.id   AF-A0A4Q6BK28-F1
#
_cell.length_a   1.000
_cell.length_b   1.000
_cell.length_c   1.000
_cell.angle_alpha   90.00
_cell.angle_beta   90.00
_cell.angle_gamma   90.00
#
_symmetry.space_group_name_H-M   'P 1'
#
loop_
_entity.id
_entity.type
_entity.pdbx_description
1 polymer ?
#
loop_
_entity_poly.entity_id
_entity_poly.type
_entity_poly.pdbx_seq_one_letter_code
_entity_poly.pdbx_strand_id
1 'polypeptide(L)' 'MQKLKKHQKIFVNRSLNMGSIRSLGFDMDHTVVLYNRVNFENLAFHETLKKFIANGYPA' A
#
# COMPACT_ATOMS: atom_id res chain seq x y z
N MET A 1 -18.85 -6.99 26.10
CA MET A 1 -17.96 -7.01 24.91
C MET A 1 -17.10 -5.77 24.91
N GLN A 2 -15.78 -5.90 24.75
CA GLN A 2 -14.85 -4.76 24.76
C GLN A 2 -15.01 -3.92 23.48
N LYS A 3 -14.98 -2.59 23.61
CA LYS A 3 -15.13 -1.66 22.49
C LYS A 3 -13.80 -1.50 21.76
N LEU A 4 -13.77 -1.77 20.44
CA LEU A 4 -12.57 -1.62 19.61
C LEU A 4 -12.14 -0.15 19.49
N LYS A 5 -10.82 0.10 19.52
CA LYS A 5 -10.24 1.42 19.22
C LYS A 5 -10.48 1.77 17.75
N LYS A 6 -10.53 3.06 17.41
CA LYS A 6 -10.82 3.53 16.03
C LYS A 6 -9.90 2.88 14.98
N HIS A 7 -8.61 2.77 15.28
CA HIS A 7 -7.61 2.19 14.36
C HIS A 7 -7.68 0.66 14.22
N GLN A 8 -8.53 -0.02 14.99
CA GLN A 8 -8.74 -1.47 14.93
C GLN A 8 -10.05 -1.83 14.19
N LYS A 9 -10.84 -0.82 13.80
CA LYS A 9 -12.13 -1.04 13.14
C LYS A 9 -11.93 -1.28 11.65
N ILE A 10 -12.69 -2.22 11.12
CA ILE A 10 -12.86 -2.43 9.68
C ILE A 10 -14.08 -1.61 9.26
N PHE A 11 -13.89 -0.68 8.31
CA PHE A 11 -14.97 0.17 7.78
C PHE A 11 -15.68 -0.55 6.64
N VAL A 12 -16.99 -0.32 6.51
CA VAL A 12 -17.86 -1.06 5.57
C VAL A 12 -18.65 -0.06 4.72
N ASN A 13 -18.44 -0.11 3.41
CA ASN A 13 -19.24 0.67 2.45
C ASN A 13 -20.46 -0.11 1.95
N ARG A 14 -20.33 -1.43 1.79
CA ARG A 14 -21.39 -2.36 1.38
C ARG A 14 -21.37 -3.57 2.31
N SER A 15 -22.56 -4.04 2.70
CA SER A 15 -22.69 -5.22 3.55
C SER A 15 -22.02 -6.43 2.90
N LEU A 16 -21.16 -7.11 3.65
CA LEU A 16 -20.44 -8.31 3.24
C LEU A 16 -20.71 -9.42 4.25
N ASN A 17 -21.25 -10.55 3.79
CA ASN A 17 -21.40 -11.74 4.63
C ASN A 17 -20.09 -12.52 4.68
N MET A 18 -19.37 -12.42 5.79
CA MET A 18 -18.09 -13.12 5.95
C MET A 18 -18.22 -14.65 5.90
N GLY A 19 -19.39 -15.21 6.27
CA GLY A 19 -19.62 -16.66 6.26
C GLY A 19 -19.69 -17.28 4.86
N SER A 20 -19.91 -16.47 3.80
CA SER A 20 -19.93 -16.98 2.43
C SER A 20 -18.57 -16.93 1.72
N ILE A 21 -17.55 -16.34 2.34
CA ILE A 21 -16.21 -16.21 1.75
C ILE A 21 -15.44 -17.53 1.95
N ARG A 22 -14.95 -18.11 0.85
CA ARG A 22 -14.22 -19.40 0.86
C ARG A 22 -12.72 -19.28 0.64
N SER A 23 -12.26 -18.13 0.16
CA SER A 23 -10.87 -17.89 -0.17
C SER A 23 -10.52 -16.44 0.10
N LEU A 24 -9.28 -16.20 0.49
CA LEU A 24 -8.73 -14.88 0.75
C LEU A 24 -7.49 -14.70 -0.15
N GLY A 25 -7.60 -13.78 -1.10
CA GLY A 25 -6.46 -13.34 -1.90
C GLY A 25 -5.75 -12.17 -1.21
N PHE A 26 -4.42 -12.18 -1.26
CA PHE A 26 -3.59 -11.09 -0.76
C PHE A 26 -2.75 -10.55 -1.92
N ASP A 27 -2.70 -9.23 -2.02
CA ASP A 27 -1.66 -8.54 -2.78
C ASP A 27 -0.43 -8.34 -1.89
N MET A 28 0.76 -8.17 -2.49
CA MET A 28 2.01 -8.07 -1.74
C MET A 28 2.33 -6.62 -1.37
N ASP A 29 2.64 -5.81 -2.37
CA ASP A 29 3.16 -4.46 -2.18
C ASP A 29 2.09 -3.54 -1.63
N HIS A 30 2.44 -2.78 -0.59
CA HIS A 30 1.53 -1.87 0.12
C HIS A 30 0.29 -2.53 0.75
N THR A 31 0.17 -3.86 0.71
CA THR A 31 -0.92 -4.62 1.32
C THR A 31 -0.39 -5.51 2.44
N VAL A 32 0.43 -6.52 2.12
CA VAL A 32 1.10 -7.36 3.13
C VAL A 32 2.45 -6.74 3.51
N VAL A 33 3.17 -6.22 2.53
CA VAL A 33 4.47 -5.56 2.71
C VAL A 33 4.27 -4.05 2.74
N LEU A 34 4.42 -3.47 3.92
CA LEU A 34 4.39 -2.02 4.11
C LEU A 34 5.82 -1.47 4.07
N TYR A 35 6.16 -0.78 2.99
CA TYR A 35 7.46 -0.12 2.87
C TYR A 35 7.57 1.08 3.82
N ASN A 36 8.80 1.35 4.26
CA ASN A 36 9.12 2.67 4.80
C ASN A 36 8.94 3.69 3.67
N ARG A 37 7.81 4.39 3.70
CA ARG A 37 7.35 5.26 2.62
C ARG A 37 8.41 6.29 2.22
N VAL A 38 9.02 6.96 3.20
CA VAL A 38 10.01 8.02 2.96
C VAL A 38 11.23 7.45 2.23
N ASN A 39 11.77 6.34 2.71
CA ASN A 39 12.97 5.75 2.09
C ASN A 39 12.67 5.18 0.70
N PHE A 40 11.51 4.53 0.54
CA PHE A 40 11.11 3.93 -0.72
C PHE A 40 10.83 4.99 -1.79
N GLU A 41 10.05 6.02 -1.47
CA GLU A 41 9.74 7.12 -2.40
C GLU A 41 11.01 7.90 -2.78
N ASN A 42 11.91 8.15 -1.81
CA ASN A 42 13.19 8.80 -2.09
C ASN A 42 14.03 7.97 -3.07
N LEU A 43 14.15 6.66 -2.86
CA LEU A 43 14.89 5.79 -3.78
C LEU A 43 14.28 5.83 -5.18
N ALA A 44 12.96 5.63 -5.29
CA ALA A 44 12.25 5.65 -6.56
C ALA A 44 12.44 6.97 -7.31
N PHE A 45 12.39 8.11 -6.58
CA PHE A 45 12.60 9.43 -7.15
C PHE A 45 14.00 9.59 -7.75
N HIS A 46 15.05 9.28 -6.98
CA HIS A 46 16.42 9.45 -7.45
C HIS A 46 16.76 8.52 -8.62
N GLU A 47 16.30 7.27 -8.59
CA GLU A 47 16.51 6.35 -9.72
C GLU A 47 15.76 6.78 -10.98
N THR A 48 14.54 7.32 -10.82
CA THR A 48 13.77 7.87 -11.95
C THR A 48 14.46 9.12 -12.52
N LEU A 49 14.97 10.00 -11.66
CA LEU A 49 15.73 11.18 -12.08
C LEU A 49 16.98 10.79 -12.88
N LYS A 50 17.77 9.83 -12.39
CA LYS A 50 18.93 9.29 -13.12
C LYS A 50 18.53 8.78 -14.49
N LYS A 51 17.44 8.01 -14.58
CA LYS A 51 16.91 7.50 -15.84
C LYS A 51 16.54 8.63 -16.80
N PHE A 52 15.92 9.71 -16.32
CA PHE A 52 15.52 10.82 -17.18
C PHE A 52 16.72 11.63 -17.69
N ILE A 53 17.68 11.93 -16.81
CA ILE A 53 18.93 12.60 -17.20
C ILE A 53 19.67 11.77 -18.25
N ALA A 54 19.76 10.45 -18.06
CA ALA A 54 20.36 9.54 -19.04
C ALA A 54 19.62 9.53 -20.40
N ASN A 55 18.33 9.89 -20.42
CA ASN A 55 17.52 10.03 -21.64
C ASN A 55 17.51 11.47 -22.20
N GLY A 56 18.40 12.35 -21.73
CA GLY A 56 18.59 13.69 -22.30
C GLY A 56 17.74 14.79 -21.68
N TYR A 57 17.08 14.52 -20.54
CA TYR A 57 16.44 15.58 -19.76
C TYR A 57 17.50 16.45 -19.07
N PRO A 58 17.22 17.75 -18.84
CA PRO A 58 18.13 18.63 -18.08
C PRO A 58 18.42 18.08 -16.68
N ALA A 59 19.65 18.26 -16.25
CA ALA A 59 20.11 17.95 -14.89
C ALA A 59 19.73 19.06 -13.90
#